data_AF-A0A7S3C514-F1
#
_entry.id   AF-A0A7S3C514-F1
#
_cell.length_a   1.000
_cell.length_b   1.000
_cell.length_c   1.000
_cell.angle_alpha   90.00
_cell.angle_beta   90.00
_cell.angle_gamma   90.00
#
_symmetry.space_group_name_H-M   'P 1'
#
loop_
_entity.id
_entity.type
_entity.pdbx_description
1 polymer ?
#
loop_
_entity_poly.entity_id
_entity_poly.type
_entity_poly.pdbx_seq_one_letter_code
_entity_poly.pdbx_strand_id
1 'polypeptide(L)'
;VLHVFQSRFNLHNELYQHRVAQQVALMLCDALVLAEPHLPVQLPGGRQILLHECGSGSDPSLDGFLQLSDAIVPLLLAEAAKPDAAPDLMRAAELVQRVRRRKLYKYVGSVVLDPQDLDRAWLTRQGQAEIASQIAAIMRGAEGGGAALESKTLRVDMRRVNYGRGDRNPLESVFFFDNKRRQMWRGKRGDAGSGRGDAGSG
;
A
#
# COMPACT_ATOMS: atom_id res chain seq x y z
N VAL A 1 25.19 9.84 -2.23
CA VAL A 1 24.27 9.03 -3.06
C VAL A 1 23.71 7.84 -2.28
N LEU A 2 24.52 6.93 -1.73
CA LEU A 2 24.03 5.79 -0.94
C LEU A 2 23.08 6.20 0.21
N HIS A 3 23.41 7.28 0.92
CA HIS A 3 22.59 7.80 2.01
C HIS A 3 21.15 8.14 1.58
N VAL A 4 20.93 8.65 0.36
CA VAL A 4 19.57 8.98 -0.14
C VAL A 4 18.71 7.72 -0.24
N PHE A 5 19.30 6.64 -0.76
CA PHE A 5 18.63 5.36 -0.86
C PHE A 5 18.38 4.75 0.52
N GLN A 6 19.35 4.85 1.44
CA GLN A 6 19.18 4.41 2.82
C GLN A 6 18.06 5.18 3.54
N SER A 7 18.02 6.51 3.42
CA SER A 7 16.94 7.32 3.99
C SER A 7 15.57 6.93 3.43
N ARG A 8 15.46 6.69 2.12
CA ARG A 8 14.22 6.20 1.50
C ARG A 8 13.79 4.85 2.11
N PHE A 9 14.73 3.91 2.22
CA PHE A 9 14.46 2.60 2.80
C PHE A 9 13.93 2.72 4.24
N ASN A 10 14.61 3.52 5.07
CA ASN A 10 14.21 3.74 6.46
C ASN A 10 12.82 4.40 6.56
N LEU A 11 12.54 5.43 5.76
CA LEU A 11 11.22 6.09 5.76
C LEU A 11 10.08 5.15 5.37
N HIS A 12 10.29 4.27 4.39
CA HIS A 12 9.29 3.28 4.04
C HIS A 12 9.07 2.24 5.14
N ASN A 13 10.14 1.79 5.77
CA ASN A 13 10.08 0.76 6.80
C ASN A 13 9.46 1.28 8.11
N GLU A 14 9.83 2.49 8.51
CA GLU A 14 9.47 3.05 9.83
C GLU A 14 8.19 3.89 9.79
N LEU A 15 7.95 4.64 8.71
CA LEU A 15 6.89 5.66 8.67
C LEU A 15 5.79 5.30 7.67
N TYR A 16 6.10 5.22 6.36
CA TYR A 16 5.07 5.12 5.33
C TYR A 16 4.30 3.79 5.36
N GLN A 17 4.98 2.69 5.67
CA GLN A 17 4.36 1.37 5.80
C GLN A 17 4.23 0.94 7.26
N HIS A 18 4.14 1.92 8.17
CA HIS A 18 3.90 1.64 9.58
C HIS A 18 2.54 0.94 9.75
N ARG A 19 2.52 -0.14 10.53
CA ARG A 19 1.35 -1.01 10.70
C ARG A 19 0.05 -0.25 11.05
N VAL A 20 0.16 0.79 11.87
CA VAL A 20 -1.01 1.57 12.29
C VAL A 20 -1.49 2.50 11.18
N ALA A 21 -0.57 3.06 10.38
CA ALA A 21 -0.93 3.85 9.21
C ALA A 21 -1.67 2.96 8.19
N GLN A 22 -1.19 1.73 7.98
CA GLN A 22 -1.87 0.77 7.12
C GLN A 22 -3.26 0.37 7.63
N GLN A 23 -3.42 0.14 8.94
CA GLN A 23 -4.74 -0.13 9.53
C GLN A 23 -5.74 1.00 9.27
N VAL A 24 -5.29 2.25 9.45
CA VAL A 24 -6.13 3.43 9.17
C VAL A 24 -6.46 3.52 7.68
N ALA A 25 -5.46 3.34 6.80
CA ALA A 25 -5.66 3.38 5.35
C ALA A 25 -6.67 2.32 4.88
N LEU A 26 -6.56 1.09 5.38
CA LEU A 26 -7.51 0.01 5.06
C LEU A 26 -8.94 0.36 5.49
N MET A 27 -9.12 0.86 6.71
CA MET A 27 -10.44 1.28 7.20
C MET A 27 -11.04 2.43 6.39
N LEU A 28 -10.21 3.39 5.98
CA LEU A 28 -10.65 4.51 5.13
C LEU A 28 -10.99 4.03 3.72
N CYS A 29 -10.21 3.12 3.13
CA CYS A 29 -10.54 2.51 1.86
C CYS A 29 -11.88 1.76 1.91
N ASP A 30 -12.10 0.95 2.94
CA ASP A 30 -13.37 0.23 3.12
C ASP A 30 -14.56 1.20 3.27
N ALA A 31 -14.37 2.30 4.01
CA ALA A 31 -15.38 3.34 4.15
C ALA A 31 -15.69 4.01 2.81
N LEU A 32 -14.68 4.35 2.01
CA LEU A 32 -14.87 4.98 0.70
C LEU A 32 -15.54 4.05 -0.30
N VAL A 33 -15.20 2.75 -0.31
CA VAL A 33 -15.85 1.75 -1.17
C VAL A 33 -17.33 1.60 -0.82
N LEU A 34 -17.69 1.62 0.46
CA LEU A 34 -19.08 1.59 0.89
C LEU A 34 -19.83 2.89 0.54
N ALA A 35 -19.15 4.03 0.58
CA ALA A 35 -19.77 5.33 0.36
C ALA A 35 -19.88 5.71 -1.13
N GLU A 36 -19.01 5.16 -1.99
CA GLU A 36 -18.91 5.49 -3.41
C GLU A 36 -20.25 5.52 -4.17
N PRO A 37 -21.16 4.53 -4.03
CA PRO A 37 -22.44 4.54 -4.75
C PRO A 37 -23.35 5.72 -4.40
N HIS A 38 -23.11 6.36 -3.25
CA HIS A 38 -23.94 7.43 -2.71
C HIS A 38 -23.24 8.80 -2.70
N LEU A 39 -21.99 8.88 -3.15
CA LEU A 39 -21.23 10.13 -3.29
C LEU A 39 -20.79 10.35 -4.75
N PRO A 40 -21.74 10.59 -5.67
CA PRO A 40 -21.39 10.97 -7.04
C PRO A 40 -20.73 12.35 -7.06
N VAL A 41 -19.70 12.49 -7.88
CA VAL A 41 -19.03 13.76 -8.16
C VAL A 41 -19.79 14.48 -9.26
N GLN A 42 -20.12 15.75 -9.02
CA GLN A 42 -20.83 16.59 -9.97
C GLN A 42 -19.83 17.22 -10.95
N LEU A 43 -20.04 17.03 -12.24
CA LEU A 43 -19.26 17.67 -13.29
C LEU A 43 -19.94 18.94 -13.80
N PRO A 44 -19.19 19.86 -14.44
CA PRO A 44 -19.77 20.95 -15.21
C PRO A 44 -20.79 20.42 -16.22
N GLY A 45 -21.98 21.01 -16.26
CA GLY A 45 -23.08 20.55 -17.12
C GLY A 45 -24.03 19.52 -16.48
N GLY A 46 -23.92 19.27 -15.16
CA GLY A 46 -24.90 18.48 -14.40
C GLY A 46 -24.76 16.97 -14.55
N ARG A 47 -23.68 16.50 -15.19
CA ARG A 47 -23.34 15.09 -15.27
C ARG A 47 -22.76 14.62 -13.94
N GLN A 48 -23.09 13.39 -13.56
CA GLN A 48 -22.56 12.75 -12.36
C GLN A 48 -21.66 11.58 -12.74
N ILE A 49 -20.55 11.42 -12.02
CA ILE A 49 -19.64 10.28 -12.15
C ILE A 49 -19.29 9.74 -10.76
N LEU A 50 -18.89 8.48 -10.67
CA LEU A 50 -18.44 7.86 -9.43
C LEU A 50 -16.95 8.13 -9.17
N LEU A 51 -16.51 7.89 -7.92
CA LEU A 51 -15.13 8.13 -7.50
C LEU A 51 -14.11 7.35 -8.35
N HIS A 52 -14.38 6.08 -8.67
CA HIS A 52 -13.48 5.28 -9.52
C HIS A 52 -13.44 5.73 -11.00
N GLU A 53 -14.40 6.54 -11.44
CA GLU A 53 -14.46 7.04 -12.83
C GLU A 53 -13.71 8.37 -13.01
N CYS A 54 -13.43 9.08 -11.91
CA CYS A 54 -12.65 10.32 -11.92
C CYS A 54 -11.24 10.07 -12.47
N GLY A 55 -10.81 10.88 -13.45
CA GLY A 55 -9.51 10.72 -14.12
C GLY A 55 -9.41 9.50 -15.05
N SER A 56 -10.51 8.78 -15.29
CA SER A 56 -10.61 7.74 -16.31
C SER A 56 -11.16 8.31 -17.62
N GLY A 57 -11.36 7.46 -18.64
CA GLY A 57 -11.94 7.88 -19.93
C GLY A 57 -13.32 8.53 -19.82
N SER A 58 -14.02 8.31 -18.71
CA SER A 58 -15.29 8.96 -18.37
C SER A 58 -15.15 10.46 -18.02
N ASP A 59 -13.97 10.92 -17.60
CA ASP A 59 -13.69 12.30 -17.18
C ASP A 59 -12.58 12.93 -18.05
N PRO A 60 -12.86 13.24 -19.33
CA PRO A 60 -11.84 13.73 -20.26
C PRO A 60 -11.30 15.12 -19.90
N SER A 61 -12.09 15.95 -19.20
CA SER A 61 -11.70 17.29 -18.77
C SER A 61 -10.99 17.30 -17.41
N LEU A 62 -10.94 16.17 -16.70
CA LEU A 62 -10.40 16.04 -15.33
C LEU A 62 -11.11 16.91 -14.28
N ASP A 63 -12.30 17.42 -14.59
CA ASP A 63 -13.05 18.30 -13.68
C ASP A 63 -13.48 17.54 -12.42
N GLY A 64 -13.78 16.24 -12.55
CA GLY A 64 -14.11 15.39 -11.43
C GLY A 64 -12.87 15.10 -10.58
N PHE A 65 -11.77 14.75 -11.23
CA PHE A 65 -10.49 14.52 -10.55
C PHE A 65 -10.02 15.75 -9.74
N LEU A 66 -10.17 16.96 -10.28
CA LEU A 66 -9.77 18.20 -9.59
C LEU A 66 -10.61 18.51 -8.35
N GLN A 67 -11.84 17.98 -8.25
CA GLN A 67 -12.69 18.13 -7.07
C GLN A 67 -12.33 17.14 -5.96
N LEU A 68 -11.62 16.05 -6.28
CA LEU A 68 -11.24 15.05 -5.29
C LEU A 68 -10.19 15.61 -4.33
N SER A 69 -10.54 15.60 -3.06
CA SER A 69 -9.65 16.02 -1.97
C SER A 69 -10.01 15.27 -0.69
N ASP A 70 -9.19 15.45 0.35
CA ASP A 70 -9.44 14.88 1.68
C ASP A 70 -10.78 15.36 2.29
N ALA A 71 -11.41 16.40 1.71
CA ALA A 71 -12.75 16.85 2.06
C ALA A 71 -13.84 15.78 1.81
N ILE A 72 -13.53 14.72 1.04
CA ILE A 72 -14.45 13.58 0.84
C ILE A 72 -14.86 12.92 2.16
N VAL A 73 -13.98 12.90 3.17
CA VAL A 73 -14.28 12.31 4.49
C VAL A 73 -15.30 13.15 5.26
N PRO A 74 -15.12 14.48 5.42
CA PRO A 74 -16.17 15.36 5.91
C PRO A 74 -17.49 15.27 5.13
N LEU A 75 -17.45 15.23 3.80
CA LEU A 75 -18.64 15.13 2.95
C LEU A 75 -19.42 13.83 3.23
N LEU A 76 -18.71 12.69 3.27
CA LEU A 76 -19.29 11.40 3.63
C LEU A 76 -20.01 11.46 4.98
N LEU A 77 -19.38 12.06 6.00
CA LEU A 77 -20.00 12.20 7.32
C LEU A 77 -21.24 13.11 7.32
N ALA A 78 -21.24 14.15 6.49
CA ALA A 78 -22.39 15.04 6.34
C ALA A 78 -23.56 14.33 5.64
N GLU A 79 -23.29 13.58 4.57
CA GLU A 79 -24.27 12.77 3.86
C GLU A 79 -24.86 11.66 4.76
N ALA A 80 -24.02 11.00 5.54
CA ALA A 80 -24.45 9.96 6.48
C ALA A 80 -25.25 10.49 7.68
N ALA A 81 -25.18 11.80 7.98
CA ALA A 81 -25.94 12.43 9.05
C ALA A 81 -27.37 12.83 8.64
N LYS A 82 -27.70 12.73 7.35
CA LYS A 82 -29.05 13.03 6.86
C LYS A 82 -30.05 11.95 7.33
N PRO A 83 -31.31 12.32 7.60
CA PRO A 83 -32.33 11.38 8.10
C PRO A 83 -32.70 10.27 7.10
N ASP A 84 -32.42 10.47 5.81
CA ASP A 84 -32.66 9.54 4.70
C ASP A 84 -31.37 8.83 4.23
N ALA A 85 -30.30 8.86 5.04
CA ALA A 85 -29.03 8.26 4.68
C ALA A 85 -29.14 6.75 4.42
N ALA A 86 -28.52 6.31 3.33
CA ALA A 86 -28.43 4.89 2.99
C ALA A 86 -27.67 4.10 4.08
N PRO A 87 -28.01 2.81 4.30
CA PRO A 87 -27.34 1.98 5.30
C PRO A 87 -25.83 1.81 5.00
N ASP A 88 -25.42 1.93 3.74
CA ASP A 88 -24.01 1.83 3.33
C ASP A 88 -23.22 3.07 3.76
N LEU A 89 -23.82 4.27 3.63
CA LEU A 89 -23.25 5.52 4.16
C LEU A 89 -23.12 5.49 5.68
N MET A 90 -24.11 4.95 6.38
CA MET A 90 -24.05 4.81 7.83
C MET A 90 -22.90 3.89 8.26
N ARG A 91 -22.72 2.75 7.57
CA ARG A 91 -21.60 1.82 7.80
C ARG A 91 -20.25 2.48 7.49
N ALA A 92 -20.16 3.23 6.39
CA ALA A 92 -18.96 3.99 6.05
C ALA A 92 -18.61 5.03 7.12
N ALA A 93 -19.61 5.79 7.59
CA ALA A 93 -19.43 6.76 8.67
C ALA A 93 -19.01 6.09 9.98
N GLU A 94 -19.54 4.91 10.31
CA GLU A 94 -19.13 4.13 11.48
C GLU A 94 -17.64 3.77 11.42
N LEU A 95 -17.13 3.32 10.26
CA LEU A 95 -15.70 3.03 10.08
C LEU A 95 -14.83 4.27 10.32
N VAL A 96 -15.23 5.43 9.77
CA VAL A 96 -14.53 6.70 10.00
C VAL A 96 -14.56 7.10 11.49
N GLN A 97 -15.69 6.92 12.16
CA GLN A 97 -15.80 7.20 13.60
C GLN A 97 -14.96 6.24 14.44
N ARG A 98 -14.86 4.98 14.05
CA ARG A 98 -13.94 4.02 14.68
C ARG A 98 -12.49 4.46 14.53
N VAL A 99 -12.08 4.94 13.36
CA VAL A 99 -10.74 5.51 13.15
C VAL A 99 -10.49 6.68 14.10
N ARG A 100 -11.43 7.64 14.18
CA ARG A 100 -11.34 8.80 15.09
C ARG A 100 -11.24 8.40 16.56
N ARG A 101 -11.99 7.38 16.99
CA ARG A 101 -11.96 6.80 18.35
C ARG A 101 -10.81 5.82 18.58
N ARG A 102 -9.89 5.69 17.61
CA ARG A 102 -8.76 4.74 17.63
C ARG A 102 -9.17 3.27 17.80
N LYS A 103 -10.42 2.91 17.43
CA LYS A 103 -10.94 1.53 17.38
C LYS A 103 -10.58 0.86 16.06
N LEU A 104 -9.28 0.73 15.83
CA LEU A 104 -8.71 0.25 14.57
C LEU A 104 -8.88 -1.27 14.37
N TYR A 105 -8.65 -1.74 13.14
CA TYR A 105 -8.47 -3.17 12.88
C TYR A 105 -7.32 -3.74 13.72
N LYS A 106 -7.51 -4.96 14.23
CA LYS A 106 -6.51 -5.61 15.07
C LYS A 106 -5.39 -6.17 14.21
N TYR A 107 -4.15 -5.92 14.62
CA TYR A 107 -2.98 -6.56 14.02
C TYR A 107 -2.82 -7.97 14.60
N VAL A 108 -2.72 -8.97 13.74
CA VAL A 108 -2.55 -10.37 14.15
C VAL A 108 -1.08 -10.78 14.12
N GLY A 109 -0.37 -10.47 13.04
CA GLY A 109 1.04 -10.85 12.89
C GLY A 109 1.61 -10.45 11.52
N SER A 110 2.91 -10.69 11.34
CA SER A 110 3.61 -10.53 10.06
C SER A 110 4.73 -11.55 9.96
N VAL A 111 5.01 -11.99 8.74
CA VAL A 111 6.17 -12.83 8.42
C VAL A 111 7.04 -12.07 7.43
N VAL A 112 8.36 -12.17 7.59
CA VAL A 112 9.33 -11.68 6.61
C VAL A 112 9.66 -12.84 5.70
N LEU A 113 9.53 -12.63 4.40
CA LEU A 113 9.83 -13.63 3.38
C LEU A 113 11.11 -13.24 2.66
N ASP A 114 11.97 -14.23 2.42
CA ASP A 114 13.07 -14.07 1.49
C ASP A 114 12.55 -14.07 0.05
N PRO A 115 13.21 -13.37 -0.90
CA PRO A 115 12.73 -13.28 -2.28
C PRO A 115 12.55 -14.62 -2.99
N GLN A 116 13.25 -15.67 -2.54
CA GLN A 116 13.18 -17.03 -3.07
C GLN A 116 11.91 -17.79 -2.65
N ASP A 117 11.33 -17.44 -1.50
CA ASP A 117 10.15 -18.09 -0.93
C ASP A 117 8.85 -17.36 -1.32
N LEU A 118 8.98 -16.26 -2.08
CA LEU A 118 7.86 -15.44 -2.51
C LEU A 118 7.20 -16.03 -3.76
N ASP A 119 5.97 -16.53 -3.59
CA ASP A 119 5.09 -16.77 -4.74
C ASP A 119 4.58 -15.43 -5.30
N ARG A 120 4.79 -15.21 -6.60
CA ARG A 120 4.32 -14.00 -7.29
C ARG A 120 2.80 -13.90 -7.30
N ALA A 121 2.06 -15.01 -7.19
CA ALA A 121 0.61 -15.00 -7.08
C ALA A 121 0.14 -14.19 -5.87
N TRP A 122 0.90 -14.21 -4.76
CA TRP A 122 0.58 -13.48 -3.53
C TRP A 122 0.70 -11.95 -3.65
N LEU A 123 1.32 -11.45 -4.73
CA LEU A 123 1.35 -10.01 -5.03
C LEU A 123 0.00 -9.49 -5.55
N THR A 124 -0.90 -10.38 -5.95
CA THR A 124 -2.21 -10.01 -6.49
C THR A 124 -3.26 -9.96 -5.38
N ARG A 125 -4.33 -9.17 -5.60
CA ARG A 125 -5.47 -9.14 -4.66
C ARG A 125 -6.12 -10.51 -4.48
N GLN A 126 -6.16 -11.32 -5.54
CA GLN A 126 -6.71 -12.67 -5.50
C GLN A 126 -5.86 -13.58 -4.62
N GLY A 127 -4.53 -13.60 -4.83
CA GLY A 127 -3.63 -14.39 -4.00
C GLY A 127 -3.69 -13.98 -2.52
N GLN A 128 -3.78 -12.68 -2.22
CA GLN A 128 -3.97 -12.21 -0.84
C GLN A 128 -5.29 -12.71 -0.21
N ALA A 129 -6.37 -12.73 -0.99
CA ALA A 129 -7.67 -13.25 -0.52
C ALA A 129 -7.63 -14.78 -0.31
N GLU A 130 -6.90 -15.51 -1.15
CA GLU A 130 -6.67 -16.94 -0.98
C GLU A 130 -5.91 -17.26 0.32
N ILE A 131 -4.84 -16.50 0.62
CA ILE A 131 -4.10 -16.64 1.88
C ILE A 131 -5.03 -16.39 3.08
N ALA A 132 -5.85 -15.34 3.02
CA ALA A 132 -6.84 -15.05 4.07
C ALA A 132 -7.82 -16.22 4.27
N SER A 133 -8.27 -16.84 3.17
CA SER A 133 -9.14 -18.02 3.20
C SER A 133 -8.45 -19.25 3.82
N GLN A 134 -7.18 -19.48 3.46
CA GLN A 134 -6.39 -20.58 4.03
C GLN A 134 -6.16 -20.41 5.53
N ILE A 135 -5.82 -19.20 5.99
CA ILE A 135 -5.67 -18.90 7.43
C ILE A 135 -6.99 -19.18 8.17
N ALA A 136 -8.13 -18.75 7.61
CA ALA A 136 -9.45 -19.02 8.19
C ALA A 136 -9.76 -20.53 8.24
N ALA A 137 -9.37 -21.30 7.22
CA ALA A 137 -9.56 -22.75 7.18
C ALA A 137 -8.71 -23.47 8.24
N ILE A 138 -7.44 -23.08 8.42
CA ILE A 138 -6.56 -23.64 9.45
C ILE A 138 -7.13 -23.39 10.85
N MET A 139 -7.65 -22.19 11.11
CA MET A 139 -8.27 -21.85 12.40
C MET A 139 -9.51 -22.69 12.71
N ARG A 140 -10.30 -23.09 11.70
CA ARG A 140 -11.46 -23.98 11.88
C ARG A 140 -11.06 -25.43 12.21
N GLY A 141 -9.91 -25.88 11.74
CA GLY A 141 -9.39 -27.23 11.98
C GLY A 141 -8.57 -27.37 13.27
N ALA A 142 -8.20 -26.26 13.92
CA ALA A 142 -7.48 -26.27 15.19
C ALA A 142 -8.44 -26.60 16.34
N GLU A 143 -8.11 -27.61 17.16
CA GLU A 143 -8.95 -28.15 18.26
C GLU A 143 -9.19 -27.19 19.45
N GLY A 144 -8.92 -25.89 19.29
CA GLY A 144 -9.24 -24.87 20.28
C GLY A 144 -10.51 -24.14 19.86
N GLY A 145 -11.62 -24.36 20.58
CA GLY A 145 -12.98 -23.85 20.30
C GLY A 145 -13.16 -22.32 20.26
N GLY A 146 -12.36 -21.62 19.48
CA GLY A 146 -12.58 -20.24 19.07
C GLY A 146 -13.68 -20.18 18.01
N ALA A 147 -14.45 -19.09 18.03
CA ALA A 147 -15.49 -18.84 17.02
C ALA A 147 -14.90 -18.93 15.61
N ALA A 148 -15.60 -19.62 14.70
CA ALA A 148 -15.18 -19.79 13.32
C ALA A 148 -14.96 -18.41 12.67
N LEU A 149 -13.71 -18.09 12.34
CA LEU A 149 -13.38 -16.82 11.72
C LEU A 149 -13.81 -16.88 10.24
N GLU A 150 -14.69 -15.98 9.80
CA GLU A 150 -15.04 -15.88 8.38
C GLU A 150 -13.86 -15.27 7.60
N SER A 151 -13.57 -15.77 6.40
CA SER A 151 -12.48 -15.25 5.56
C SER A 151 -12.60 -13.76 5.26
N LYS A 152 -13.83 -13.23 5.21
CA LYS A 152 -14.12 -11.80 5.03
C LYS A 152 -13.65 -10.91 6.18
N THR A 153 -13.35 -11.49 7.35
CA THR A 153 -12.86 -10.75 8.53
C THR A 153 -11.35 -10.59 8.55
N LEU A 154 -10.62 -11.30 7.67
CA LEU A 154 -9.18 -11.22 7.56
C LEU A 154 -8.77 -10.39 6.36
N ARG A 155 -7.78 -9.52 6.59
CA ARG A 155 -7.08 -8.80 5.52
C ARG A 155 -5.61 -9.15 5.57
N VAL A 156 -5.10 -9.65 4.46
CA VAL A 156 -3.67 -9.88 4.23
C VAL A 156 -3.17 -8.76 3.34
N ASP A 157 -2.04 -8.17 3.71
CA ASP A 157 -1.37 -7.14 2.92
C ASP A 157 0.12 -7.47 2.83
N MET A 158 0.72 -7.20 1.67
CA MET A 158 2.12 -7.54 1.40
C MET A 158 2.94 -6.28 1.26
N ARG A 159 3.92 -6.14 2.15
CA ARG A 159 4.82 -4.99 2.18
C ARG A 159 6.11 -5.31 1.45
N ARG A 160 6.46 -4.48 0.47
CA ARG A 160 7.76 -4.52 -0.19
C ARG A 160 8.51 -3.22 0.08
N VAL A 161 9.69 -3.35 0.65
CA VAL A 161 10.62 -2.23 0.87
C VAL A 161 11.86 -2.51 0.05
N ASN A 162 12.29 -1.51 -0.73
CA ASN A 162 13.49 -1.59 -1.57
C ASN A 162 14.14 -0.21 -1.69
N TYR A 163 15.29 -0.14 -2.37
CA TYR A 163 16.02 1.11 -2.60
C TYR A 163 15.50 1.92 -3.80
N GLY A 164 14.25 1.72 -4.24
CA GLY A 164 13.62 2.46 -5.34
C GLY A 164 13.82 1.85 -6.73
N ARG A 165 14.47 0.68 -6.83
CA ARG A 165 14.72 0.00 -8.12
C ARG A 165 14.43 -1.51 -8.06
N GLY A 166 13.39 -1.90 -7.34
CA GLY A 166 13.06 -3.32 -7.15
C GLY A 166 14.24 -4.05 -6.52
N ASP A 167 14.65 -5.16 -7.13
CA ASP A 167 15.75 -6.00 -6.64
C ASP A 167 17.13 -5.58 -7.18
N ARG A 168 17.19 -4.51 -7.98
CA ARG A 168 18.45 -4.02 -8.57
C ARG A 168 19.07 -2.94 -7.69
N ASN A 169 20.40 -2.90 -7.66
CA ASN A 169 21.13 -1.83 -6.99
C ASN A 169 20.92 -0.50 -7.76
N PRO A 170 20.38 0.55 -7.11
CA PRO A 170 20.14 1.82 -7.79
C PRO A 170 21.43 2.58 -8.11
N LEU A 171 22.56 2.28 -7.45
CA LEU A 171 23.86 2.88 -7.76
C LEU A 171 24.37 2.53 -9.17
N GLU A 172 23.91 1.42 -9.75
CA GLU A 172 24.25 1.04 -11.14
C GLU A 172 23.68 2.03 -12.17
N SER A 173 22.64 2.79 -11.80
CA SER A 173 22.07 3.85 -12.65
C SER A 173 22.75 5.20 -12.45
N VAL A 174 23.68 5.32 -11.49
CA VAL A 174 24.32 6.59 -11.16
C VAL A 174 25.69 6.69 -11.83
N PHE A 175 25.92 7.81 -12.50
CA PHE A 175 27.23 8.18 -13.02
C PHE A 175 27.98 9.03 -12.00
N PHE A 176 29.25 8.71 -11.82
CA PHE A 176 30.20 9.46 -11.03
C PHE A 176 31.24 10.08 -11.96
N PHE A 177 31.71 11.27 -11.64
CA PHE A 177 32.71 11.97 -12.43
C PHE A 177 33.99 12.14 -11.61
N ASP A 178 35.14 11.84 -12.22
CA ASP A 178 36.45 12.05 -11.63
C ASP A 178 36.96 13.41 -12.06
N ASN A 179 37.07 14.36 -11.15
CA ASN A 179 37.69 15.64 -11.48
C ASN A 179 39.16 15.48 -11.87
N LYS A 180 39.88 14.48 -11.32
CA LYS A 180 41.31 14.27 -11.60
C LYS A 180 41.52 13.57 -12.93
N ARG A 181 40.71 12.54 -13.22
CA ARG A 181 40.82 11.78 -14.50
C ARG A 181 39.99 12.39 -15.63
N ARG A 182 39.15 13.40 -15.34
CA ARG A 182 38.15 13.98 -16.24
C ARG A 182 37.31 12.91 -16.96
N GLN A 183 37.00 11.84 -16.25
CA GLN A 183 36.30 10.66 -16.79
C GLN A 183 35.05 10.37 -15.97
N MET A 184 34.02 9.88 -16.64
CA MET A 184 32.83 9.36 -15.98
C MET A 184 32.95 7.85 -15.78
N TRP A 185 32.42 7.33 -14.68
CA TRP A 185 32.22 5.90 -14.49
C TRP A 185 30.86 5.63 -13.84
N ARG A 186 30.31 4.43 -14.07
CA ARG A 186 29.08 3.97 -13.39
C ARG A 186 29.42 3.27 -12.09
N GLY A 187 28.53 3.36 -11.10
CA GLY A 187 28.59 2.49 -9.92
C GLY A 187 28.55 1.02 -10.36
N LYS A 188 29.61 0.26 -10.12
CA LYS A 188 29.65 -1.18 -10.40
C LYS A 188 29.06 -1.97 -9.23
N ARG A 189 28.65 -3.22 -9.48
CA ARG A 189 28.48 -4.21 -8.41
C ARG A 189 29.80 -4.30 -7.66
N GLY A 190 29.77 -4.18 -6.33
CA GLY A 190 30.91 -4.63 -5.54
C GLY A 190 31.06 -6.12 -5.76
N ASP A 191 32.17 -6.54 -6.36
CA ASP A 191 32.57 -7.95 -6.36
C ASP A 191 32.88 -8.31 -4.91
N ALA A 192 31.92 -8.95 -4.24
CA ALA A 192 32.20 -9.77 -3.10
C ALA A 192 32.77 -11.09 -3.64
N GLY A 193 34.09 -11.15 -3.90
CA GLY A 193 34.78 -12.42 -4.15
C GLY A 193 35.96 -12.36 -5.12
N SER A 194 37.11 -12.80 -4.61
CA SER A 194 38.34 -13.19 -5.33
C SER A 194 39.36 -12.08 -5.64
N GLY A 195 40.33 -11.97 -4.72
CA GLY A 195 41.64 -11.36 -4.91
C GLY A 195 42.65 -12.07 -4.02
N ARG A 196 42.78 -13.40 -4.21
CA ARG A 196 43.95 -14.18 -3.77
C ARG A 196 45.01 -14.08 -4.88
N GLY A 197 46.26 -13.82 -4.50
CA GLY A 197 47.45 -13.78 -5.37
C GLY A 197 47.51 -12.47 -6.18
N ASP A 198 48.59 -11.71 -6.21
CA ASP A 198 49.97 -12.15 -6.38
C ASP A 198 50.90 -11.02 -5.91
N ALA A 199 51.78 -11.30 -4.95
CA ALA A 199 52.87 -10.42 -4.56
C ALA A 199 54.12 -10.92 -5.29
N GLY A 200 54.26 -10.50 -6.55
CA GLY A 200 55.45 -10.73 -7.36
C GLY A 200 56.57 -9.77 -6.97
N SER A 201 57.72 -10.36 -6.64
CA SER A 201 59.02 -9.74 -6.39
C SER A 201 59.55 -8.96 -7.61
N GLY A 202 60.28 -7.89 -7.33
CA GLY A 202 61.05 -7.09 -8.29
C GLY A 202 61.70 -5.91 -7.60
#